data_AF-A0A926CE47-F1
#
_entry.id   AF-A0A926CE47-F1
#
_cell.length_a   1.000
_cell.length_b   1.000
_cell.length_c   1.000
_cell.angle_alpha   90.00
_cell.angle_beta   90.00
_cell.angle_gamma   90.00
#
_symmetry.space_group_name_H-M   'P 1'
#
loop_
_entity.id
_entity.type
_entity.pdbx_description
1 polymer ?
#
loop_
_entity_poly.entity_id
_entity_poly.type
_entity_poly.pdbx_seq_one_letter_code
_entity_poly.pdbx_strand_id
1 'polypeptide(L)'
;MSTLTRCPLCSVLVTVEQNMCPRCLEPLAPAAPSTPATGETSTLYRSPSGRERLLISFSQIEYDSAQLGLLATWDNVVALESSEHGHRLRLHHTPARVRLPVSSARTWFSNLTQYIPLEPFGFPNNPTLRADIARCAPHLQQYL
;
A
#
# COMPACT_ATOMS: atom_id res chain seq x y z
N MET A 1 -27.67 -4.23 9.59
CA MET A 1 -26.20 -4.02 9.46
C MET A 1 -25.96 -3.53 8.05
N SER A 2 -25.70 -2.24 7.87
CA SER A 2 -25.48 -1.67 6.54
C SER A 2 -24.11 -2.13 6.02
N THR A 3 -24.10 -2.78 4.86
CA THR A 3 -22.86 -3.17 4.18
C THR A 3 -22.23 -1.93 3.56
N LEU A 4 -20.90 -1.80 3.65
CA LEU A 4 -20.13 -0.71 3.05
C LEU A 4 -19.37 -1.26 1.83
N THR A 5 -19.38 -0.52 0.73
CA THR A 5 -18.61 -0.78 -0.50
C THR A 5 -17.72 0.41 -0.81
N ARG A 6 -16.67 0.22 -1.63
CA ARG A 6 -15.79 1.31 -2.05
C ARG A 6 -16.04 1.70 -3.49
N CYS A 7 -15.99 3.00 -3.75
CA CYS A 7 -16.03 3.48 -5.12
C CYS A 7 -14.73 3.11 -5.87
N PRO A 8 -14.81 2.46 -7.04
CA PRO A 8 -13.63 2.06 -7.81
C PRO A 8 -12.85 3.25 -8.41
N LEU A 9 -13.44 4.45 -8.44
CA LEU A 9 -12.84 5.65 -9.03
C LEU A 9 -12.21 6.58 -8.00
N CYS A 10 -12.87 6.77 -6.85
CA CYS A 10 -12.42 7.74 -5.84
C CYS A 10 -12.24 7.17 -4.43
N SER A 11 -12.33 5.83 -4.28
CA SER A 11 -12.03 5.04 -3.07
C SER A 11 -12.79 5.43 -1.79
N VAL A 12 -13.80 6.28 -1.91
CA VAL A 12 -14.70 6.64 -0.80
C VAL A 12 -15.49 5.40 -0.37
N LEU A 13 -15.59 5.20 0.95
CA LEU A 13 -16.50 4.23 1.53
C LEU A 13 -17.93 4.73 1.40
N VAL A 14 -18.77 3.92 0.79
CA VAL A 14 -20.16 4.22 0.51
C VAL A 14 -21.02 3.09 1.07
N THR A 15 -22.19 3.41 1.60
CA THR A 15 -23.15 2.38 1.98
C THR A 15 -23.66 1.67 0.72
N VAL A 16 -23.74 0.34 0.75
CA VAL A 16 -24.19 -0.50 -0.39
C VAL A 16 -25.64 -0.19 -0.79
N GLU A 17 -26.43 0.43 0.10
CA GLU A 17 -27.75 0.97 -0.26
C GLU A 17 -27.69 2.10 -1.30
N GLN A 18 -26.53 2.77 -1.43
CA GLN A 18 -26.29 3.78 -2.43
C GLN A 18 -25.66 3.10 -3.65
N ASN A 19 -26.35 3.13 -4.80
CA ASN A 19 -25.82 2.66 -6.08
C ASN A 19 -24.89 3.68 -6.77
N MET A 20 -24.62 4.81 -6.12
CA MET A 20 -23.80 5.91 -6.65
C MET A 20 -22.84 6.41 -5.59
N CYS A 21 -21.62 6.74 -6.00
CA CYS A 21 -20.66 7.36 -5.11
C CYS A 21 -21.03 8.83 -4.85
N PRO A 22 -21.15 9.28 -3.58
CA PRO A 22 -21.54 10.67 -3.25
C PRO A 22 -20.48 11.70 -3.64
N ARG A 23 -19.24 11.28 -3.90
CA ARG A 23 -18.13 12.17 -4.22
C ARG A 23 -17.90 12.32 -5.71
N CYS A 24 -17.95 11.22 -6.44
CA CYS A 24 -17.65 11.21 -7.87
C CYS A 24 -18.92 11.04 -8.75
N LEU A 25 -20.11 10.88 -8.14
CA LEU A 25 -21.43 10.73 -8.81
C LEU A 25 -21.52 9.58 -9.81
N GLU A 26 -20.60 8.61 -9.71
CA GLU A 26 -20.51 7.46 -10.61
C GLU A 26 -21.16 6.21 -10.00
N PRO A 27 -21.70 5.30 -10.83
CA PRO A 27 -22.31 4.06 -10.36
C PRO A 27 -21.29 3.20 -9.60
N LEU A 28 -21.70 2.69 -8.44
CA LEU A 28 -20.93 1.72 -7.68
C LEU A 28 -21.14 0.35 -8.31
N ALA A 29 -20.15 -0.12 -9.09
CA ALA A 29 -20.19 -1.47 -9.64
C ALA A 29 -20.36 -2.49 -8.49
N PRO A 30 -21.18 -3.55 -8.68
CA PRO A 30 -21.32 -4.59 -7.67
C PRO A 30 -19.94 -5.14 -7.34
N ALA A 31 -19.58 -5.09 -6.06
CA ALA A 31 -18.29 -5.60 -5.59
C ALA A 31 -18.15 -7.04 -6.06
N ALA A 32 -17.20 -7.29 -6.96
CA ALA A 32 -16.89 -8.65 -7.38
C ALA A 32 -16.54 -9.46 -6.12
N PRO A 33 -17.07 -10.68 -5.96
CA PRO A 33 -16.75 -11.50 -4.79
C PRO A 33 -15.23 -11.66 -4.69
N SER A 34 -14.66 -11.21 -3.58
CA SER A 34 -13.24 -11.41 -3.26
C SER A 34 -13.01 -12.91 -3.10
N THR A 35 -12.46 -13.54 -4.14
CA THR A 35 -12.13 -14.97 -4.15
C THR A 35 -11.06 -15.24 -3.08
N PRO A 36 -11.22 -16.23 -2.19
CA PRO A 36 -10.15 -16.62 -1.29
C PRO A 36 -9.01 -17.22 -2.12
N ALA A 37 -7.91 -16.47 -2.27
CA ALA A 37 -6.74 -16.93 -3.02
C ALA A 37 -5.94 -17.94 -2.17
N THR A 38 -6.31 -19.22 -2.23
CA THR A 38 -5.40 -20.30 -1.84
C THR A 38 -4.22 -20.33 -2.81
N GLY A 39 -3.05 -19.84 -2.38
CA GLY A 39 -1.82 -19.81 -3.17
C GLY A 39 -1.23 -18.42 -3.41
N GLU A 40 -1.38 -17.49 -2.47
CA GLU A 40 -0.75 -16.18 -2.59
C GLU A 40 0.78 -16.29 -2.52
N THR A 41 1.45 -16.08 -3.66
CA THR A 41 2.91 -16.02 -3.72
C THR A 41 3.39 -14.66 -3.25
N SER A 42 4.22 -14.63 -2.21
CA SER A 42 4.88 -13.42 -1.72
C SER A 42 6.35 -13.37 -2.14
N THR A 43 6.83 -12.20 -2.56
CA THR A 43 8.25 -11.93 -2.82
C THR A 43 8.83 -11.15 -1.64
N LEU A 44 9.94 -11.64 -1.07
CA LEU A 44 10.67 -10.96 0.02
C LEU A 44 11.93 -10.29 -0.52
N TYR A 45 12.01 -8.97 -0.38
CA TYR A 45 13.18 -8.16 -0.63
C TYR A 45 13.88 -7.83 0.68
N ARG A 46 15.22 -7.85 0.66
CA ARG A 46 16.07 -7.47 1.78
C ARG A 46 17.02 -6.40 1.31
N SER A 47 17.25 -5.39 2.13
CA SER A 47 18.32 -4.44 1.86
C SER A 47 19.69 -5.11 1.94
N PRO A 48 20.74 -4.54 1.32
CA PRO A 48 22.10 -5.06 1.43
C PRO A 48 22.60 -5.16 2.88
N SER A 49 22.10 -4.30 3.77
CA SER A 49 22.42 -4.31 5.20
C SER A 49 21.66 -5.39 5.98
N GLY A 50 20.59 -5.94 5.40
CA GLY A 50 19.65 -6.86 6.06
C GLY A 50 18.75 -6.20 7.12
N ARG A 51 18.85 -4.88 7.31
CA ARG A 51 18.09 -4.15 8.34
C ARG A 51 16.68 -3.82 7.92
N GLU A 52 16.44 -3.72 6.62
CA GLU A 52 15.14 -3.45 6.04
C GLU A 52 14.65 -4.67 5.25
N ARG A 53 13.35 -4.93 5.37
CA ARG A 53 12.66 -6.01 4.67
C ARG A 53 11.40 -5.44 4.03
N LEU A 54 11.12 -5.87 2.82
CA LEU A 54 9.90 -5.54 2.10
C LEU A 54 9.31 -6.83 1.56
N LEU A 55 8.10 -7.16 1.98
CA LEU A 55 7.36 -8.29 1.47
C LEU A 55 6.22 -7.76 0.59
N ILE A 56 6.19 -8.22 -0.65
CA ILE A 56 5.15 -7.90 -1.62
C ILE A 56 4.37 -9.17 -1.89
N SER A 57 3.05 -9.09 -1.74
CA SER A 57 2.11 -10.10 -2.22
C SER A 57 0.98 -9.43 -3.00
N PHE A 58 0.08 -10.19 -3.59
CA PHE A 58 -1.02 -9.62 -4.38
C PHE A 58 -2.00 -8.79 -3.55
N SER A 59 -2.22 -9.15 -2.29
CA SER A 59 -3.19 -8.48 -1.42
C SER A 59 -2.55 -7.40 -0.54
N GLN A 60 -1.27 -7.52 -0.23
CA GLN A 60 -0.62 -6.70 0.80
C GLN A 60 0.84 -6.41 0.51
N ILE A 61 1.31 -5.36 1.17
CA ILE A 61 2.69 -4.95 1.25
C ILE A 61 3.07 -4.80 2.73
N GLU A 62 4.14 -5.47 3.13
CA GLU A 62 4.72 -5.38 4.47
C GLU A 62 6.10 -4.76 4.38
N TYR A 63 6.36 -3.75 5.19
CA TYR A 63 7.68 -3.15 5.34
C TYR A 63 8.13 -3.29 6.78
N ASP A 64 9.36 -3.73 7.01
CA ASP A 64 9.92 -3.87 8.34
C ASP A 64 11.35 -3.35 8.40
N SER A 65 11.62 -2.54 9.42
CA SER A 65 12.92 -1.97 9.74
C SER A 65 13.09 -1.84 11.25
N ALA A 66 14.31 -1.49 11.70
CA ALA A 66 14.55 -1.21 13.11
C ALA A 66 13.71 -0.05 13.67
N GLN A 67 13.27 0.88 12.81
CA GLN A 67 12.54 2.08 13.22
C GLN A 67 11.02 1.96 13.02
N LEU A 68 10.58 1.06 12.14
CA LEU A 68 9.21 1.04 11.66
C LEU A 68 8.86 -0.31 11.03
N GLY A 69 7.75 -0.90 11.48
CA GLY A 69 7.04 -1.97 10.78
C GLY A 69 5.67 -1.49 10.30
N LEU A 70 5.31 -1.80 9.06
CA LEU A 70 4.07 -1.41 8.40
C LEU A 70 3.47 -2.63 7.68
N LEU A 71 2.15 -2.77 7.76
CA LEU A 71 1.38 -3.67 6.89
C LEU A 71 0.22 -2.90 6.25
N ALA A 72 0.24 -2.80 4.93
CA ALA A 72 -0.76 -2.11 4.13
C ALA A 72 -1.33 -3.00 3.03
N THR A 73 -2.52 -2.70 2.56
CA THR A 73 -3.05 -3.24 1.29
C THR A 73 -2.64 -2.32 0.13
N TRP A 74 -2.62 -2.84 -1.10
CA TRP A 74 -2.30 -2.04 -2.28
C TRP A 74 -3.30 -0.90 -2.53
N ASP A 75 -4.55 -1.07 -2.10
CA ASP A 75 -5.57 0.00 -2.11
C ASP A 75 -5.19 1.20 -1.24
N ASN A 76 -4.31 1.03 -0.25
CA ASN A 76 -3.82 2.13 0.56
C ASN A 76 -2.66 2.87 -0.13
N VAL A 77 -2.05 2.31 -1.18
CA VAL A 77 -0.92 2.93 -1.89
C VAL A 77 -1.47 3.84 -2.99
N VAL A 78 -1.24 5.14 -2.87
CA VAL A 78 -1.84 6.14 -3.78
C VAL A 78 -0.91 6.63 -4.87
N ALA A 79 0.39 6.63 -4.59
CA ALA A 79 1.38 7.17 -5.50
C ALA A 79 2.72 6.49 -5.27
N LEU A 80 3.50 6.41 -6.33
CA LEU A 80 4.93 6.22 -6.28
C LEU A 80 5.56 7.60 -6.46
N GLU A 81 6.15 8.13 -5.40
CA GLU A 81 6.78 9.45 -5.42
C GLU A 81 8.29 9.30 -5.67
N SER A 82 8.80 10.20 -6.51
CA SER A 82 10.24 10.40 -6.72
C SER A 82 10.61 11.76 -6.15
N SER A 83 11.54 11.79 -5.20
CA SER A 83 12.00 13.00 -4.52
C SER A 83 13.52 13.02 -4.38
N GLU A 84 14.08 14.10 -3.84
CA GLU A 84 15.50 14.16 -3.48
C GLU A 84 15.91 13.13 -2.41
N HIS A 85 14.93 12.63 -1.64
CA HIS A 85 15.09 11.54 -0.67
C HIS A 85 14.80 10.17 -1.27
N GLY A 86 14.71 10.08 -2.60
CA GLY A 86 14.50 8.84 -3.31
C GLY A 86 13.08 8.52 -3.68
N HIS A 87 12.91 7.24 -4.01
CA HIS A 87 11.64 6.64 -4.41
C HIS A 87 10.92 6.02 -3.23
N ARG A 88 9.63 6.33 -3.10
CA ARG A 88 8.79 5.85 -1.99
C ARG A 88 7.36 5.63 -2.42
N LEU A 89 6.72 4.62 -1.85
CA LEU A 89 5.29 4.43 -1.96
C LEU A 89 4.61 5.32 -0.93
N ARG A 90 3.67 6.15 -1.37
CA ARG A 90 2.86 6.98 -0.50
C ARG A 90 1.55 6.27 -0.17
N LEU A 91 1.19 6.30 1.10
CA LEU A 91 -0.04 5.72 1.63
C LEU A 91 -1.12 6.79 1.80
N HIS A 92 -2.39 6.44 1.54
CA HIS A 92 -3.55 7.32 1.73
C HIS A 92 -3.84 7.55 3.22
N HIS A 93 -3.75 6.47 4.00
CA HIS A 93 -4.02 6.44 5.43
C HIS A 93 -2.92 5.69 6.18
N THR A 94 -2.90 5.86 7.51
CA THR A 94 -2.09 5.02 8.38
C THR A 94 -2.44 3.54 8.13
N PRO A 95 -1.44 2.67 7.92
CA PRO A 95 -1.67 1.27 7.60
C PRO A 95 -2.38 0.50 8.72
N ALA A 96 -2.99 -0.62 8.35
CA ALA A 96 -3.77 -1.48 9.25
C ALA A 96 -2.98 -1.99 10.45
N ARG A 97 -1.65 -2.17 10.29
CA ARG A 97 -0.74 -2.43 11.41
C ARG A 97 0.50 -1.55 11.29
N VAL A 98 0.84 -0.92 12.41
CA VAL A 98 2.07 -0.15 12.59
C VAL A 98 2.77 -0.69 13.84
N ARG A 99 4.04 -1.06 13.70
CA ARG A 99 4.92 -1.43 14.81
C ARG A 99 6.00 -0.37 14.94
N LEU A 100 6.11 0.21 16.14
CA LEU A 100 7.13 1.20 16.47
C LEU A 100 8.06 0.68 17.58
N PRO A 101 9.29 1.19 17.67
CA PRO A 101 10.16 0.97 18.81
C PRO A 101 9.49 1.37 20.12
N VAL A 102 9.79 0.62 21.19
CA VAL A 102 9.23 0.85 22.54
C VAL A 102 9.57 2.25 23.08
N SER A 103 10.66 2.85 22.59
CA SER A 103 11.12 4.20 22.97
C SER A 103 10.48 5.35 22.18
N SER A 104 9.62 5.06 21.19
CA SER A 104 8.98 6.09 20.38
C SER A 104 7.86 6.79 21.17
N ALA A 105 8.13 7.98 21.69
CA ALA A 105 7.12 8.82 22.32
C ALA A 105 5.99 9.13 21.31
N ARG A 106 4.75 8.95 21.77
CA ARG A 106 3.45 8.94 21.07
C ARG A 106 3.06 10.22 20.27
N THR A 107 3.97 11.02 19.74
CA THR A 107 3.60 12.39 19.28
C THR A 107 3.83 12.75 17.82
N TRP A 108 4.49 11.94 16.97
CA TRP A 108 4.78 12.39 15.58
C TRP A 108 4.43 11.35 14.51
N PHE A 109 3.19 10.87 14.51
CA PHE A 109 2.74 9.73 13.70
C PHE A 109 2.49 10.02 12.20
N SER A 110 2.39 11.29 11.77
CA SER A 110 1.79 11.55 10.44
C SER A 110 2.71 11.17 9.28
N ASN A 111 3.97 11.62 9.27
CA ASN A 111 4.74 11.53 8.03
C ASN A 111 5.44 10.18 7.86
N LEU A 112 6.02 9.61 8.92
CA LEU A 112 6.81 8.37 8.79
C LEU A 112 5.95 7.15 8.46
N THR A 113 4.69 7.12 8.89
CA THR A 113 3.77 6.01 8.62
C THR A 113 3.08 6.12 7.26
N GLN A 114 3.28 7.22 6.54
CA GLN A 114 2.69 7.49 5.23
C GLN A 114 3.57 7.07 4.06
N TYR A 115 4.82 6.66 4.31
CA TYR A 115 5.75 6.31 3.23
C TYR A 115 6.42 4.97 3.47
N ILE A 116 6.56 4.19 2.39
CA ILE A 116 7.41 3.00 2.35
C ILE A 116 8.59 3.32 1.42
N PRO A 117 9.82 3.45 1.94
CA PRO A 117 11.00 3.73 1.12
C PRO A 117 11.34 2.51 0.26
N LEU A 118 11.68 2.73 -1.01
CA LEU A 118 12.02 1.67 -1.97
C LEU A 118 13.51 1.61 -2.32
N GLU A 119 14.26 2.70 -2.10
CA GLU A 119 15.70 2.75 -2.38
C GLU A 119 16.51 1.63 -1.71
N PRO A 120 16.25 1.23 -0.45
CA PRO A 120 17.02 0.15 0.19
C PRO A 120 16.94 -1.18 -0.56
N PHE A 121 15.93 -1.35 -1.43
CA PHE A 121 15.69 -2.56 -2.21
C PHE A 121 16.12 -2.41 -3.68
N GLY A 122 16.82 -1.32 -4.01
CA GLY A 122 17.40 -1.07 -5.33
C GLY A 122 16.44 -0.48 -6.37
N PHE A 123 15.27 0.03 -5.96
CA PHE A 123 14.37 0.74 -6.87
C PHE A 123 14.99 2.10 -7.31
N PRO A 124 14.88 2.51 -8.59
CA PRO A 124 14.12 1.91 -9.69
C PRO A 124 14.90 0.87 -10.51
N ASN A 125 16.17 0.65 -10.18
CA ASN A 125 17.09 -0.20 -10.95
C ASN A 125 16.86 -1.70 -10.73
N ASN A 126 16.04 -2.10 -9.77
CA ASN A 126 15.65 -3.49 -9.52
C ASN A 126 14.44 -3.86 -10.40
N PRO A 127 14.63 -4.57 -11.54
CA PRO A 127 13.56 -4.85 -12.49
C PRO A 127 12.49 -5.78 -11.90
N THR A 128 12.87 -6.68 -11.00
CA THR A 128 11.94 -7.60 -10.34
C THR A 128 10.99 -6.85 -9.41
N LEU A 129 11.52 -5.94 -8.60
CA LEU A 129 10.70 -5.08 -7.72
C LEU A 129 9.76 -4.19 -8.54
N ARG A 130 10.25 -3.59 -9.63
CA ARG A 130 9.43 -2.78 -10.52
C ARG A 130 8.28 -3.59 -11.14
N ALA A 131 8.56 -4.80 -11.62
CA ALA A 131 7.55 -5.70 -12.17
C ALA A 131 6.51 -6.13 -11.13
N ASP A 132 6.95 -6.43 -9.90
CA ASP A 132 6.05 -6.80 -8.81
C ASP A 132 5.13 -5.65 -8.38
N ILE A 133 5.64 -4.42 -8.31
CA ILE A 133 4.82 -3.23 -8.04
C ILE A 133 3.81 -3.02 -9.18
N ALA A 134 4.24 -3.09 -10.45
CA ALA A 134 3.34 -2.96 -11.60
C ALA A 134 2.21 -3.99 -11.58
N ARG A 135 2.53 -5.22 -11.18
CA ARG A 135 1.60 -6.35 -11.11
C ARG A 135 0.60 -6.20 -9.97
N CYS A 136 1.03 -5.73 -8.80
CA CYS A 136 0.17 -5.67 -7.62
C CYS A 136 -0.57 -4.33 -7.49
N ALA A 137 -0.07 -3.25 -8.10
CA ALA A 137 -0.68 -1.93 -8.12
C ALA A 137 -0.67 -1.32 -9.53
N PRO A 138 -1.52 -1.81 -10.45
CA PRO A 138 -1.56 -1.35 -11.84
C PRO A 138 -1.81 0.16 -12.00
N HIS A 139 -2.54 0.78 -11.06
CA HIS A 139 -2.78 2.23 -11.04
C HIS A 139 -1.51 3.07 -10.87
N LEU A 140 -0.41 2.47 -10.39
CA LEU A 140 0.88 3.11 -10.24
C LEU A 140 1.75 3.03 -11.50
N GLN A 141 1.32 2.31 -12.54
CA GLN A 141 2.13 2.06 -13.72
C GLN A 141 2.57 3.33 -14.46
N GLN A 142 1.78 4.41 -14.37
CA GLN A 142 2.13 5.73 -14.91
C GLN A 142 3.37 6.37 -14.25
N TYR A 143 3.78 5.89 -13.08
CA TYR A 143 4.91 6.40 -12.29
C TYR A 143 6.14 5.49 -12.33
N LEU A 144 6.02 4.28 -12.93
CA LEU A 144 7.07 3.26 -12.96
C LEU A 144 8.01 3.43 -14.14
#